data_AF-A0A420J230-F1
#
_entry.id   AF-A0A420J230-F1
#
_cell.length_a   1.000
_cell.length_b   1.000
_cell.length_c   1.000
_cell.angle_alpha   90.00
_cell.angle_beta   90.00
_cell.angle_gamma   90.00
#
_symmetry.space_group_name_H-M   'P 1'
#
loop_
_entity.id
_entity.type
_entity.pdbx_description
1 polymer ?
#
loop_
_entity_poly.entity_id
_entity_poly.type
_entity_poly.pdbx_seq_one_letter_code
_entity_poly.pdbx_strand_id
1 'polypeptide(L)'
;MFRKQTCQALRAVNTAARHYATPSVSASKSPAKRIATWSMASIGVIGGIAYFYWPQVVDTVSVDNPIPAFTGQGFINLKLDNIETINHNTKKLRFALPEKDQVSGLQTASCLLTKYKGPEMEKAVIRPYTPTSDEGPAINSIHKSFTD
;
A
#
# COMPACT_ATOMS: atom_id res chain seq x y z
N MET A 1 45.87 38.80 -48.40
CA MET A 1 45.89 38.40 -49.83
C MET A 1 45.53 36.92 -49.90
N PHE A 2 44.48 36.59 -50.65
CA PHE A 2 43.83 35.28 -50.74
C PHE A 2 44.68 34.22 -51.43
N ARG A 3 44.63 32.98 -50.92
CA ARG A 3 44.31 31.71 -51.64
C ARG A 3 44.98 30.51 -50.97
N LYS A 4 44.17 29.62 -50.41
CA LYS A 4 44.34 28.14 -50.49
C LYS A 4 42.91 27.58 -50.52
N GLN A 5 42.29 27.52 -51.70
CA GLN A 5 42.16 26.31 -52.51
C GLN A 5 41.80 25.07 -51.69
N THR A 6 40.53 24.71 -51.85
CA THR A 6 39.79 23.57 -51.34
C THR A 6 40.26 22.27 -51.99
N CYS A 7 40.50 21.25 -51.19
CA CYS A 7 40.25 19.87 -51.59
C CYS A 7 39.35 19.25 -50.52
N GLN A 8 38.10 19.04 -50.90
CA GLN A 8 37.13 18.29 -50.15
C GLN A 8 37.60 16.84 -50.05
N ALA A 9 38.01 16.42 -48.86
CA ALA A 9 38.06 15.00 -48.53
C ALA A 9 36.76 14.69 -47.80
N LEU A 10 35.82 14.06 -48.51
CA LEU A 10 34.65 13.42 -47.92
C LEU A 10 35.15 12.45 -46.85
N ARG A 11 34.95 12.78 -45.56
CA ARG A 11 35.06 11.79 -44.49
C ARG A 11 34.01 10.73 -44.79
N ALA A 12 34.46 9.55 -45.20
CA ALA A 12 33.61 8.37 -45.22
C ALA A 12 33.06 8.18 -43.80
N VAL A 13 31.79 8.49 -43.62
CA VAL A 13 31.06 8.15 -42.41
C VAL A 13 30.94 6.62 -42.45
N ASN A 14 31.81 5.93 -41.71
CA ASN A 14 31.56 4.55 -41.34
C ASN A 14 30.34 4.56 -40.43
N THR A 15 29.15 4.42 -41.03
CA THR A 15 27.95 4.07 -40.31
C THR A 15 28.18 2.68 -39.72
N ALA A 16 28.60 2.63 -38.46
CA ALA A 16 28.47 1.43 -37.65
C ALA A 16 26.97 1.20 -37.43
N ALA A 17 26.31 0.65 -38.44
CA ALA A 17 25.00 0.06 -38.30
C ALA A 17 25.15 -1.02 -37.22
N ARG A 18 24.62 -0.73 -36.03
CA ARG A 18 24.54 -1.71 -34.95
C ARG A 18 23.58 -2.81 -35.42
N HIS A 19 24.12 -3.84 -36.05
CA HIS A 19 23.41 -5.08 -36.31
C HIS A 19 23.22 -5.81 -34.98
N TYR A 20 22.22 -5.38 -34.19
CA TYR A 20 21.66 -6.20 -33.11
C TYR A 20 20.73 -7.25 -33.73
N ALA A 21 21.30 -8.11 -34.56
CA ALA A 21 20.72 -9.42 -34.76
C ALA A 21 21.32 -10.30 -33.67
N THR A 22 20.49 -10.74 -32.72
CA THR A 22 20.87 -11.91 -31.93
C THR A 22 21.17 -13.03 -32.94
N PRO A 23 22.25 -13.82 -32.76
CA PRO A 23 22.38 -15.02 -33.56
C PRO A 23 21.14 -15.85 -33.26
N SER A 24 20.28 -16.05 -34.26
CA SER A 24 19.30 -17.12 -34.19
C SER A 24 20.11 -18.39 -34.00
N VAL A 25 19.87 -19.10 -32.90
CA VAL A 25 20.49 -20.41 -32.68
C VAL A 25 20.15 -21.23 -33.91
N SER A 26 21.14 -21.48 -34.75
CA SER A 26 20.97 -22.28 -35.96
C SER A 26 20.51 -23.66 -35.50
N ALA A 27 19.25 -23.97 -35.81
CA ALA A 27 18.66 -25.27 -35.53
C ALA A 27 19.38 -26.32 -36.40
N SER A 28 20.50 -26.83 -35.88
CA SER A 28 21.24 -27.93 -36.48
C SER A 28 20.37 -29.19 -36.39
N LYS A 29 20.11 -29.81 -37.54
CA LYS A 29 19.17 -30.94 -37.74
C LYS A 29 19.65 -32.27 -37.15
N SER A 30 20.57 -32.28 -36.19
CA SER A 30 21.03 -33.53 -35.56
C SER A 30 20.19 -33.85 -34.31
N PRO A 31 19.70 -35.11 -34.17
CA PRO A 31 18.79 -35.48 -33.09
C PRO A 31 19.45 -35.36 -31.71
N ALA A 32 20.76 -35.60 -31.61
CA ALA A 32 21.53 -35.48 -30.36
C ALA A 32 21.57 -34.03 -29.83
N LYS A 33 21.65 -33.03 -30.71
CA LYS A 33 21.66 -31.61 -30.28
C LYS A 33 20.26 -31.11 -29.91
N ARG A 34 19.19 -31.70 -30.47
CA ARG A 34 17.81 -31.42 -30.02
C ARG A 34 17.56 -31.93 -28.60
N ILE A 35 18.05 -33.11 -28.25
CA ILE A 35 17.92 -33.63 -26.87
C ILE A 35 18.68 -32.71 -25.89
N ALA A 36 19.87 -32.24 -26.27
CA ALA A 36 20.66 -31.33 -25.45
C ALA A 36 20.02 -29.93 -25.27
N THR A 37 19.30 -29.41 -26.28
CA THR A 37 18.61 -28.12 -26.13
C THR A 37 17.31 -28.24 -25.35
N TRP A 38 16.60 -29.36 -25.47
CA TRP A 38 15.39 -29.62 -24.70
C TRP A 38 15.70 -29.88 -23.22
N SER A 39 16.79 -30.59 -22.90
CA SER A 39 17.19 -30.84 -21.51
C SER A 39 17.56 -29.57 -20.75
N MET A 40 18.24 -28.62 -21.41
CA MET A 40 18.55 -27.30 -20.85
C MET A 40 17.29 -26.46 -20.58
N ALA A 41 16.28 -26.52 -21.46
CA ALA A 41 15.02 -25.81 -21.25
C ALA A 41 14.21 -26.37 -20.07
N SER A 42 14.30 -27.68 -19.79
CA SER A 42 13.58 -28.32 -18.68
C SER A 42 14.06 -27.86 -17.30
N ILE A 43 15.36 -27.57 -17.15
CA ILE A 43 15.96 -27.18 -15.85
C ILE A 43 15.46 -25.79 -15.41
N GLY A 44 15.27 -24.85 -16.34
CA GLY A 44 14.76 -23.50 -16.03
C GLY A 44 13.32 -23.49 -15.52
N VAL A 45 12.47 -24.38 -16.04
CA VAL A 45 11.06 -24.50 -15.62
C VAL A 45 10.95 -25.04 -14.19
N ILE A 46 11.73 -26.07 -13.84
CA ILE A 46 11.69 -26.68 -12.50
C ILE A 46 12.20 -25.69 -11.43
N GLY A 47 13.26 -24.93 -11.73
CA GLY A 47 13.77 -23.90 -10.82
C GLY A 47 12.79 -22.76 -10.59
N GLY A 48 12.08 -22.32 -11.64
CA GLY A 48 11.03 -21.29 -11.54
C GLY A 48 9.82 -21.74 -10.71
N ILE A 49 9.37 -22.99 -10.87
CA ILE A 49 8.29 -23.56 -10.05
C ILE A 49 8.74 -23.67 -8.59
N ALA A 50 9.93 -24.20 -8.32
CA ALA A 50 10.44 -24.32 -6.94
C ALA A 50 10.58 -22.96 -6.25
N TYR A 51 10.99 -21.91 -6.98
CA TYR A 51 11.03 -20.55 -6.44
C TYR A 51 9.63 -19.99 -6.17
N PHE A 52 8.66 -20.25 -7.06
CA PHE A 52 7.27 -19.80 -6.88
C PHE A 52 6.56 -20.49 -5.72
N TYR A 53 6.92 -21.75 -5.43
CA TYR A 53 6.41 -22.52 -4.30
C TYR A 53 7.28 -22.41 -3.04
N TRP A 54 8.34 -21.59 -3.04
CA TRP A 54 9.17 -21.42 -1.85
C TRP A 54 8.38 -20.62 -0.79
N PRO A 55 8.11 -21.19 0.39
CA PRO A 55 7.43 -20.45 1.45
C PRO A 55 8.33 -19.32 1.91
N GLN A 56 7.87 -18.08 1.72
CA GLN A 56 8.46 -16.92 2.37
C GLN A 56 8.21 -17.10 3.88
N VAL A 57 9.28 -17.24 4.66
CA VAL A 57 9.18 -17.17 6.13
C VAL A 57 8.86 -15.71 6.46
N VAL A 58 7.60 -15.43 6.69
CA VAL A 58 7.17 -14.23 7.40
C VAL A 58 7.46 -14.48 8.86
N ASP A 59 8.28 -13.64 9.46
CA ASP A 59 8.46 -13.60 10.91
C ASP A 59 7.11 -13.28 11.56
N THR A 60 6.40 -14.32 12.02
CA THR A 60 5.19 -14.16 12.81
C THR A 60 5.62 -13.64 14.18
N VAL A 61 5.67 -12.32 14.33
CA VAL A 61 5.67 -11.70 15.66
C VAL A 61 4.39 -12.17 16.33
N SER A 62 4.50 -12.87 17.45
CA SER A 62 3.38 -13.20 18.33
C SER A 62 2.84 -11.91 18.91
N VAL A 63 2.04 -11.21 18.11
CA VAL A 63 1.18 -10.14 18.54
C VAL A 63 0.00 -10.85 19.18
N ASP A 64 -0.21 -10.66 20.48
CA ASP A 64 -1.52 -10.90 21.09
C ASP A 64 -2.54 -10.17 20.22
N ASN A 65 -3.23 -10.90 19.34
CA ASN A 65 -4.03 -10.29 18.28
C ASN A 65 -5.07 -9.40 18.95
N PRO A 66 -4.93 -8.07 18.85
CA PRO A 66 -5.75 -7.20 19.67
C PRO A 66 -7.16 -7.27 19.10
N ILE A 67 -8.13 -7.53 19.98
CA ILE A 67 -9.53 -7.70 19.59
C ILE A 67 -10.02 -6.34 19.04
N PRO A 68 -10.41 -6.24 17.76
CA PRO A 68 -10.89 -4.98 17.21
C PRO A 68 -12.30 -4.66 17.73
N ALA A 69 -12.49 -3.45 18.23
CA ALA A 69 -13.79 -2.97 18.71
C ALA A 69 -14.76 -2.69 17.55
N PHE A 70 -14.26 -2.26 16.39
CA PHE A 70 -15.05 -1.96 15.21
C PHE A 70 -14.97 -3.10 14.18
N THR A 71 -15.80 -4.13 14.34
CA THR A 71 -15.77 -5.35 13.52
C THR A 71 -16.82 -5.45 12.42
N GLY A 72 -17.69 -4.45 12.21
CA GLY A 72 -18.71 -4.53 11.16
C GLY A 72 -19.62 -3.32 10.97
N GLN A 73 -20.71 -3.52 10.21
CA GLN A 73 -21.78 -2.55 9.98
C GLN A 73 -22.65 -2.39 11.23
N GLY A 74 -22.35 -1.40 12.07
CA GLY A 74 -23.19 -1.06 13.21
C GLY A 74 -22.70 0.16 13.99
N PHE A 75 -23.57 0.69 14.85
CA PHE A 75 -23.20 1.70 15.84
C PHE A 75 -22.91 1.02 17.17
N ILE A 76 -21.75 1.30 17.76
CA ILE A 76 -21.42 0.90 19.13
C ILE A 76 -21.61 2.09 20.06
N ASN A 77 -22.09 1.83 21.27
CA ASN A 77 -22.24 2.85 22.30
C ASN A 77 -20.92 3.01 23.03
N LEU A 78 -20.28 4.17 22.87
CA LEU A 78 -19.02 4.47 23.52
C LEU A 78 -19.22 5.52 24.62
N LYS A 79 -18.57 5.31 25.75
CA LYS A 79 -18.58 6.28 26.84
C LYS A 79 -17.59 7.39 26.53
N LEU A 80 -18.01 8.64 26.71
CA LEU A 80 -17.11 9.78 26.65
C LEU A 80 -16.17 9.73 27.85
N ASP A 81 -14.88 9.62 27.59
CA ASP A 81 -13.83 9.47 28.60
C ASP A 81 -13.21 10.83 28.95
N ASN A 82 -12.84 11.61 27.94
CA ASN A 82 -12.20 12.90 28.14
C ASN A 82 -12.65 13.95 27.11
N ILE A 83 -12.76 15.19 27.56
CA ILE A 83 -13.00 16.37 26.72
C ILE A 83 -11.83 17.32 26.92
N GLU A 84 -11.03 17.50 25.88
CA GLU A 84 -9.95 18.48 25.86
C GLU A 84 -10.40 19.69 25.02
N THR A 85 -10.36 20.89 25.61
CA THR A 85 -10.69 22.13 24.89
C THR A 85 -9.42 22.66 24.24
N ILE A 86 -9.35 22.60 22.91
CA ILE A 86 -8.19 23.08 22.14
C ILE A 86 -8.31 24.58 21.87
N ASN A 87 -9.53 25.04 21.58
CA ASN A 87 -9.84 26.44 21.35
C ASN A 87 -11.28 26.75 21.84
N HIS A 88 -11.68 28.02 21.84
CA HIS A 88 -13.03 28.48 22.20
C HIS A 88 -14.12 27.65 21.50
N ASN A 89 -13.94 27.39 20.21
CA ASN A 89 -14.90 26.69 19.38
C ASN A 89 -14.51 25.24 19.07
N THR A 90 -13.42 24.67 19.59
CA THR A 90 -12.93 23.34 19.16
C THR A 90 -12.60 22.46 20.34
N LYS A 91 -13.25 21.30 20.41
CA LYS A 91 -13.03 20.31 21.46
C LYS A 91 -12.60 18.97 20.86
N LYS A 92 -11.66 18.32 21.53
CA LYS A 92 -11.20 16.96 21.26
C LYS A 92 -11.88 16.02 22.24
N LEU A 93 -12.75 15.16 21.71
CA LEU A 93 -13.56 14.24 22.50
C LEU A 93 -12.96 12.85 22.39
N ARG A 94 -12.51 12.25 23.49
CA ARG A 94 -11.96 10.89 23.55
C ARG A 94 -13.01 9.93 24.11
N PHE A 95 -13.18 8.79 23.46
CA PHE A 95 -14.14 7.77 23.91
C PHE A 95 -13.44 6.50 24.37
N ALA A 96 -13.91 5.94 25.49
CA ALA A 96 -13.44 4.68 26.01
C ALA A 96 -14.02 3.52 25.20
N LEU A 97 -13.18 2.52 24.94
CA LEU A 97 -13.60 1.25 24.34
C LEU A 97 -14.40 0.40 25.34
N PRO A 98 -15.25 -0.53 24.86
CA PRO A 98 -16.03 -1.43 25.72
C PRO A 98 -15.15 -2.28 26.64
N GLU A 99 -14.02 -2.78 26.11
CA GLU A 99 -13.05 -3.58 26.85
C GLU A 99 -11.68 -2.88 26.83
N LYS A 100 -10.90 -3.06 27.90
CA LYS A 100 -9.62 -2.36 28.10
C LYS A 100 -8.50 -2.86 27.19
N ASP A 101 -8.59 -4.12 26.77
CA ASP A 101 -7.58 -4.80 25.97
C ASP A 101 -7.93 -4.77 24.45
N GLN A 102 -9.03 -4.10 24.09
CA GLN A 102 -9.42 -3.90 22.70
C GLN A 102 -8.64 -2.75 22.05
N VAL A 103 -8.49 -2.85 20.74
CA VAL A 103 -8.03 -1.75 19.87
C VAL A 103 -9.17 -1.29 18.98
N SER A 104 -9.01 -0.16 18.28
CA SER A 104 -10.00 0.23 17.26
C SER A 104 -10.20 -0.82 16.20
N GLY A 105 -9.08 -1.31 15.65
CA GLY A 105 -9.09 -1.92 14.31
C GLY A 105 -9.51 -0.93 13.21
N LEU A 106 -9.44 0.38 13.46
CA LEU A 106 -9.72 1.43 12.47
C LEU A 106 -8.41 1.95 11.90
N GLN A 107 -8.19 1.68 10.62
CA GLN A 107 -7.07 2.23 9.87
C GLN A 107 -7.02 3.76 9.92
N THR A 108 -5.81 4.32 9.99
CA THR A 108 -5.57 5.77 9.90
C THR A 108 -6.16 6.30 8.59
N ALA A 109 -6.90 7.42 8.66
CA ALA A 109 -7.71 8.01 7.58
C ALA A 109 -9.04 7.28 7.24
N SER A 110 -9.52 6.36 8.07
CA SER A 110 -10.92 5.88 8.00
C SER A 110 -11.94 6.94 8.45
N CYS A 111 -13.22 6.71 8.19
CA CYS A 111 -14.32 7.60 8.60
C CYS A 111 -15.22 6.91 9.63
N LEU A 112 -15.49 7.61 10.74
CA LEU A 112 -16.42 7.21 11.77
C LEU A 112 -17.76 7.92 11.60
N LEU A 113 -18.86 7.16 11.65
CA LEU A 113 -20.20 7.73 11.76
C LEU A 113 -20.58 7.86 13.23
N THR A 114 -20.74 9.10 13.70
CA THR A 114 -21.26 9.38 15.02
C THR A 114 -22.77 9.56 14.96
N LYS A 115 -23.49 9.03 15.95
CA LYS A 115 -24.92 9.21 16.13
C LYS A 115 -25.17 9.81 17.51
N TYR A 116 -25.83 10.95 17.57
CA TYR A 116 -26.15 11.62 18.82
C TYR A 116 -27.62 12.02 18.88
N LYS A 117 -28.28 11.71 20.01
CA LYS A 117 -29.64 12.15 20.33
C LYS A 117 -29.60 12.85 21.69
N GLY A 118 -29.87 14.15 21.69
CA GLY A 118 -29.99 14.96 22.90
C GLY A 118 -31.36 14.78 23.56
N PRO A 119 -31.52 15.21 24.82
CA PRO A 119 -32.77 15.05 25.57
C PRO A 119 -33.97 15.75 24.90
N GLU A 120 -33.73 16.89 24.26
CA GLU A 120 -34.76 17.69 23.57
C GLU A 120 -34.85 17.39 22.07
N MET A 121 -34.00 16.51 21.52
CA MET A 121 -33.99 16.21 20.09
C MET A 121 -34.93 15.06 19.75
N GLU A 122 -35.91 15.31 18.89
CA GLU A 122 -36.83 14.28 18.38
C GLU A 122 -36.10 13.24 17.52
N LYS A 123 -35.16 13.70 16.68
CA LYS A 123 -34.40 12.87 15.72
C LYS A 123 -32.92 12.80 16.09
N ALA A 124 -32.31 11.63 15.87
CA ALA A 124 -30.88 11.46 16.05
C ALA A 124 -30.11 12.09 14.89
N VAL A 125 -29.06 12.85 15.20
CA VAL A 125 -28.18 13.48 14.22
C VAL A 125 -27.00 12.55 13.95
N ILE A 126 -26.75 12.25 12.67
CA ILE A 126 -25.62 11.43 12.24
C ILE A 126 -24.59 12.32 11.55
N ARG A 127 -23.31 12.21 11.95
CA ARG A 127 -22.22 13.00 11.38
C ARG A 127 -20.99 12.14 11.12
N PRO A 128 -20.39 12.22 9.92
CA PRO A 128 -19.09 11.62 9.64
C PRO A 128 -17.96 12.46 10.27
N TYR A 129 -17.00 11.80 10.93
CA TYR A 129 -15.77 12.40 11.44
C TYR A 129 -14.58 11.49 11.13
N THR A 130 -13.40 12.07 10.95
CA THR A 130 -12.14 11.33 10.83
C THR A 130 -11.49 11.22 12.22
N PRO A 131 -11.12 10.02 12.68
CA PRO A 131 -10.38 9.86 13.93
C PRO A 131 -8.97 10.45 13.78
N THR A 132 -8.46 11.06 14.85
CA THR A 132 -7.10 11.64 14.87
C THR A 132 -6.08 10.82 15.64
N SER A 133 -6.47 9.66 16.19
CA SER A 133 -5.58 8.71 16.87
C SER A 133 -5.25 7.52 15.97
N ASP A 134 -4.03 6.99 16.07
CA ASP A 134 -3.63 5.72 15.46
C ASP A 134 -4.30 4.51 16.17
N GLU A 135 -4.09 3.29 15.67
CA GLU A 135 -4.72 2.02 16.06
C GLU A 135 -4.43 1.52 17.50
N GLY A 136 -4.01 2.40 18.39
CA GLY A 136 -3.72 2.08 19.79
C GLY A 136 -4.98 1.78 20.64
N PRO A 137 -4.78 1.40 21.91
CA PRO A 137 -5.87 1.06 22.85
C PRO A 137 -6.80 2.25 23.17
N ALA A 138 -6.39 3.47 22.82
CA ALA A 138 -7.14 4.72 23.06
C ALA A 138 -7.37 5.48 21.75
N ILE A 139 -8.10 4.83 20.87
CA ILE A 139 -8.74 5.45 19.72
C ILE A 139 -9.91 6.34 20.11
N ASN A 140 -10.27 7.22 19.17
CA ASN A 140 -11.48 8.03 19.15
C ASN A 140 -11.35 9.43 19.73
N SER A 141 -10.22 10.13 19.56
CA SER A 141 -10.32 11.59 19.59
C SER A 141 -10.96 12.12 18.32
N ILE A 142 -12.15 12.71 18.42
CA ILE A 142 -12.76 13.50 17.34
C ILE A 142 -12.65 14.98 17.66
N HIS A 143 -12.33 15.79 16.65
CA HIS A 143 -12.41 17.25 16.76
C HIS A 143 -13.82 17.67 16.37
N LYS A 144 -14.54 18.24 17.33
CA LYS A 144 -15.85 18.85 17.09
C LYS A 144 -15.72 20.34 17.29
N SER A 145 -15.99 21.09 16.22
CA SER A 145 -16.18 22.53 16.35
C SER A 145 -17.59 22.82 16.87
N PHE A 146 -17.68 23.57 17.95
CA PHE A 146 -18.91 24.11 18.51
C PHE A 146 -18.95 25.59 18.15
N THR A 147 -19.97 25.99 17.40
CA THR A 147 -20.40 27.38 17.33
C THR A 147 -21.25 27.66 18.57
N ASP A 148 -20.87 28.68 19.34
CA ASP A 148 -21.62 29.18 20.50
C ASP A 148 -23.02 29.67 20.13
#